data_AF-A0AAU1L8P7-F1
#
_entry.id   AF-A0AAU1L8P7-F1
#
_cell.length_a   1.000
_cell.length_b   1.000
_cell.length_c   1.000
_cell.angle_alpha   90.00
_cell.angle_beta   90.00
_cell.angle_gamma   90.00
#
_symmetry.space_group_name_H-M   'P 1'
#
loop_
_entity.id
_entity.type
_entity.pdbx_description
1 polymer ?
#
loop_
_entity_poly.entity_id
_entity_poly.type
_entity_poly.pdbx_seq_one_letter_code
_entity_poly.pdbx_strand_id
1 'polypeptide(L)'
;MSLLVVGLSHRSAPVSVLERASLSADAKVKLVHDTLAAEPATEATVLATCNRIELYADVDKFHAGVAELSTLLAQHSGVALEELTPYLYVHYEDRAVHHLFSVACGLDSMVIGEGQILGQIKDALALGQELHSAGRLINDLFQQALRVGKRAHSETGIDRAGQSLVTFGLEQLTAGREPVDVWAKDKRALVIGAGSMSSLAAATLARVGVAEIVVANRTAERADRLVEILVASGTGVVARSVPMAAVADELTRVDVVVSCTGATGLVLTGEDVAAVVEGPAGLSPTPPLPDSRGLRPRTLTPQTQAGLKGTPAGPDAVGARLDAAGADVLARLVAAAEAGVRLADGGVARTIVPGADRDGCPVEVPAGDGRAALTGVDANSLELHGTWADQGEAAAQRQPRKGARSQVDVAPVRLALLDLAMPRDIDAAVHRIPGVRLVDIESLAEASADAPMAADVDAVRGIVAEEVAAFGAAQRAAHITPTVVALRAMAAEVVAMEVARLDGRLPDLDERQRAEVTQTVRRVVDKLLHAPTVRVKQLASEPGGAGYAEALRELFDLDPQTVASVSRADAAGQAGQVDQAGQAGQADTADKNDDSGRAS
;
A
#
# COMPACT_ATOMS: atom_id res chain seq x y z
N MET A 1 11.91 -9.48 -19.00
CA MET A 1 10.77 -8.99 -18.21
C MET A 1 11.07 -9.25 -16.76
N SER A 2 11.59 -8.21 -16.14
CA SER A 2 12.02 -8.19 -14.76
C SER A 2 11.52 -6.90 -14.13
N LEU A 3 11.01 -7.02 -12.91
CA LEU A 3 10.47 -5.90 -12.16
C LEU A 3 11.59 -4.92 -11.79
N LEU A 4 11.39 -3.64 -12.09
CA LEU A 4 12.29 -2.56 -11.75
C LEU A 4 11.53 -1.48 -10.98
N VAL A 5 12.16 -0.96 -9.94
CA VAL A 5 11.70 0.20 -9.19
C VAL A 5 12.78 1.25 -9.20
N VAL A 6 12.44 2.44 -9.66
CA VAL A 6 13.29 3.63 -9.54
C VAL A 6 12.51 4.64 -8.74
N GLY A 7 13.12 5.19 -7.69
CA GLY A 7 12.42 6.15 -6.85
C GLY A 7 13.32 6.88 -5.87
N LEU A 8 12.70 7.79 -5.15
CA LEU A 8 13.28 8.53 -4.04
C LEU A 8 12.29 8.55 -2.87
N SER A 9 12.82 8.58 -1.65
CA SER A 9 12.01 8.57 -0.43
C SER A 9 12.64 9.45 0.64
N HIS A 10 11.92 9.68 1.73
CA HIS A 10 12.43 10.42 2.89
C HIS A 10 13.71 9.83 3.51
N ARG A 11 14.04 8.56 3.21
CA ARG A 11 15.30 7.93 3.67
C ARG A 11 16.48 8.25 2.75
N SER A 12 16.23 8.50 1.47
CA SER A 12 17.26 8.75 0.47
C SER A 12 17.43 10.22 0.13
N ALA A 13 16.36 11.02 0.21
CA ALA A 13 16.33 12.43 -0.17
C ALA A 13 15.87 13.32 1.00
N PRO A 14 16.41 14.54 1.14
CA PRO A 14 15.85 15.52 2.07
C PRO A 14 14.46 15.97 1.61
N VAL A 15 13.63 16.41 2.57
CA VAL A 15 12.23 16.82 2.32
C VAL A 15 12.14 17.92 1.26
N SER A 16 13.08 18.86 1.23
CA SER A 16 13.13 19.93 0.22
C SER A 16 13.27 19.43 -1.22
N VAL A 17 13.95 18.31 -1.44
CA VAL A 17 14.04 17.66 -2.76
C VAL A 17 12.74 16.94 -3.08
N LEU A 18 12.13 16.24 -2.11
CA LEU A 18 10.86 15.55 -2.28
C LEU A 18 9.70 16.51 -2.58
N GLU A 19 9.64 17.66 -1.92
CA GLU A 19 8.65 18.70 -2.17
C GLU A 19 8.72 19.21 -3.61
N ARG A 20 9.93 19.51 -4.06
CA ARG A 20 10.18 19.98 -5.43
C ARG A 20 9.92 18.89 -6.46
N ALA A 21 10.19 17.64 -6.13
CA ALA A 21 9.96 16.52 -7.02
C ALA A 21 8.51 16.04 -7.03
N SER A 22 7.65 16.57 -6.14
CA SER A 22 6.26 16.13 -5.98
C SER A 22 5.48 16.17 -7.29
N LEU A 23 4.76 15.07 -7.57
CA LEU A 23 4.00 14.93 -8.81
C LEU A 23 2.55 15.36 -8.61
N SER A 24 2.09 16.29 -9.45
CA SER A 24 0.68 16.61 -9.59
C SER A 24 -0.10 15.40 -10.16
N ALA A 25 -1.42 15.39 -9.98
CA ALA A 25 -2.27 14.30 -10.51
C ALA A 25 -2.07 14.10 -12.03
N ASP A 26 -2.03 15.20 -12.79
CA ASP A 26 -1.81 15.17 -14.24
C ASP A 26 -0.39 14.68 -14.59
N ALA A 27 0.63 15.06 -13.80
CA ALA A 27 2.00 14.61 -14.02
C ALA A 27 2.15 13.11 -13.76
N LYS A 28 1.45 12.54 -12.76
CA LYS A 28 1.42 11.09 -12.52
C LYS A 28 0.89 10.33 -13.73
N VAL A 29 -0.22 10.79 -14.30
CA VAL A 29 -0.84 10.17 -15.50
C VAL A 29 0.11 10.24 -16.69
N LYS A 30 0.71 11.41 -16.96
CA LYS A 30 1.66 11.58 -18.05
C LYS A 30 2.92 10.73 -17.88
N LEU A 31 3.48 10.68 -16.68
CA LEU A 31 4.65 9.85 -16.38
C LEU A 31 4.39 8.38 -16.72
N VAL A 32 3.24 7.83 -16.30
CA VAL A 32 2.88 6.44 -16.59
C VAL A 32 2.71 6.21 -18.10
N HIS A 33 2.03 7.12 -18.80
CA HIS A 33 1.88 7.01 -20.26
C HIS A 33 3.21 7.08 -21.01
N ASP A 34 4.07 8.03 -20.65
CA ASP A 34 5.38 8.17 -21.29
C ASP A 34 6.30 6.98 -20.98
N THR A 35 6.16 6.38 -19.78
CA THR A 35 6.88 5.14 -19.43
C THR A 35 6.47 3.99 -20.33
N LEU A 36 5.17 3.79 -20.59
CA LEU A 36 4.69 2.74 -21.49
C LEU A 36 5.02 3.01 -22.96
N ALA A 37 5.14 4.28 -23.34
CA ALA A 37 5.56 4.66 -24.69
C ALA A 37 7.05 4.40 -24.92
N ALA A 38 7.84 4.34 -23.85
CA ALA A 38 9.25 4.01 -23.93
C ALA A 38 9.46 2.51 -24.19
N GLU A 39 10.36 2.17 -25.11
CA GLU A 39 10.63 0.78 -25.52
C GLU A 39 10.99 -0.21 -24.39
N PRO A 40 11.61 0.16 -23.25
CA PRO A 40 12.01 -0.86 -22.29
C PRO A 40 10.87 -1.34 -21.39
N ALA A 41 9.71 -0.67 -21.29
CA ALA A 41 8.68 -0.96 -20.29
C ALA A 41 7.38 -1.52 -20.89
N THR A 42 6.90 -2.63 -20.34
CA THR A 42 5.64 -3.28 -20.78
C THR A 42 4.46 -2.97 -19.85
N GLU A 43 4.75 -2.82 -18.56
CA GLU A 43 3.78 -2.45 -17.52
C GLU A 43 4.41 -1.36 -16.67
N ALA A 44 3.60 -0.43 -16.15
CA ALA A 44 4.08 0.62 -15.27
C ALA A 44 3.01 1.09 -14.28
N THR A 45 3.43 1.51 -13.09
CA THR A 45 2.60 2.28 -12.15
C THR A 45 3.46 3.19 -11.29
N VAL A 46 2.86 4.25 -10.75
CA VAL A 46 3.55 5.24 -9.92
C VAL A 46 2.94 5.30 -8.53
N LEU A 47 3.78 5.12 -7.51
CA LEU A 47 3.44 5.37 -6.11
C LEU A 47 4.06 6.70 -5.68
N ALA A 48 3.24 7.75 -5.65
CA ALA A 48 3.64 9.09 -5.26
C ALA A 48 2.84 9.55 -4.04
N THR A 49 3.52 9.66 -2.90
CA THR A 49 3.02 10.07 -1.59
C THR A 49 3.80 11.30 -1.10
N CYS A 50 3.52 11.78 0.12
CA CYS A 50 4.31 12.85 0.75
C CYS A 50 5.75 12.44 1.09
N ASN A 51 6.03 11.13 1.18
CA ASN A 51 7.30 10.60 1.67
C ASN A 51 8.09 9.81 0.63
N ARG A 52 7.52 9.59 -0.57
CA ARG A 52 8.17 8.84 -1.65
C ARG A 52 7.56 9.13 -3.01
N ILE A 53 8.39 8.97 -4.04
CA ILE A 53 7.98 8.90 -5.44
C ILE A 53 8.70 7.69 -6.02
N GLU A 54 7.92 6.70 -6.45
CA GLU A 54 8.44 5.43 -6.96
C GLU A 54 7.73 5.07 -8.26
N LEU A 55 8.51 4.81 -9.29
CA LEU A 55 8.05 4.29 -10.56
C LEU A 55 8.37 2.80 -10.62
N TYR A 56 7.33 1.98 -10.63
CA TYR A 56 7.39 0.54 -10.79
C TYR A 56 7.16 0.21 -12.25
N ALA A 57 8.03 -0.57 -12.87
CA ALA A 57 7.84 -1.02 -14.24
C ALA A 57 8.33 -2.45 -14.46
N ASP A 58 7.69 -3.17 -15.38
CA ASP A 58 8.24 -4.40 -15.95
C ASP A 58 9.12 -4.04 -17.15
N VAL A 59 10.42 -4.34 -17.05
CA VAL A 59 11.39 -3.98 -18.09
C VAL A 59 12.10 -5.18 -18.70
N ASP A 60 12.48 -5.03 -19.97
CA ASP A 60 13.23 -6.07 -20.69
C ASP A 60 14.71 -6.09 -20.35
N LYS A 61 15.30 -4.91 -20.13
CA LYS A 61 16.73 -4.73 -19.86
C LYS A 61 16.95 -3.80 -18.69
N PHE A 62 17.70 -4.26 -17.69
CA PHE A 62 17.99 -3.51 -16.47
C PHE A 62 18.58 -2.11 -16.76
N HIS A 63 19.74 -2.02 -17.41
CA HIS A 63 20.42 -0.73 -17.60
C HIS A 63 19.63 0.27 -18.44
N ALA A 64 18.97 -0.20 -19.51
CA ALA A 64 18.13 0.66 -20.34
C ALA A 64 16.91 1.16 -19.56
N GLY A 65 16.28 0.26 -18.78
CA GLY A 65 15.16 0.62 -17.90
C GLY A 65 15.55 1.67 -16.85
N VAL A 66 16.68 1.48 -16.15
CA VAL A 66 17.13 2.43 -15.12
C VAL A 66 17.38 3.83 -15.71
N ALA A 67 18.09 3.90 -16.84
CA ALA A 67 18.38 5.17 -17.49
C ALA A 67 17.10 5.91 -17.93
N GLU A 68 16.17 5.18 -18.54
CA GLU A 68 14.93 5.73 -19.07
C GLU A 68 13.99 6.19 -17.95
N LEU A 69 13.72 5.32 -16.97
CA LEU A 69 12.83 5.63 -15.84
C LEU A 69 13.36 6.81 -15.01
N SER A 70 14.68 6.89 -14.79
CA SER A 70 15.29 8.02 -14.09
C SER A 70 15.10 9.33 -14.85
N THR A 71 15.25 9.28 -16.18
CA THR A 71 15.06 10.43 -17.06
C THR A 71 13.61 10.90 -17.05
N LEU A 72 12.65 9.98 -17.16
CA LEU A 72 11.22 10.28 -17.10
C LEU A 72 10.80 10.86 -15.75
N LEU A 73 11.31 10.30 -14.65
CA LEU A 73 11.09 10.86 -13.31
C LEU A 73 11.62 12.30 -13.20
N ALA A 74 12.82 12.57 -13.69
CA ALA A 74 13.39 13.92 -13.71
C ALA A 74 12.53 14.91 -14.53
N GLN A 75 12.11 14.50 -15.72
CA GLN A 75 11.28 15.33 -16.60
C GLN A 75 9.94 15.68 -15.98
N HIS A 76 9.22 14.71 -15.40
CA HIS A 76 7.87 14.93 -14.85
C HIS A 76 7.87 15.55 -13.45
N SER A 77 8.96 15.37 -12.69
CA SER A 77 9.16 16.04 -11.41
C SER A 77 9.63 17.49 -11.56
N GLY A 78 10.15 17.88 -12.72
CA GLY A 78 10.70 19.21 -12.96
C GLY A 78 12.05 19.46 -12.28
N VAL A 79 12.69 18.42 -11.75
CA VAL A 79 14.03 18.47 -11.13
C VAL A 79 15.05 17.85 -12.09
N ALA A 80 16.21 18.51 -12.25
CA ALA A 80 17.27 18.02 -13.13
C ALA A 80 17.77 16.62 -12.71
N LEU A 81 18.07 15.78 -13.69
CA LEU A 81 18.50 14.40 -13.45
C LEU A 81 19.78 14.35 -12.61
N GLU A 82 20.71 15.28 -12.84
CA GLU A 82 21.97 15.38 -12.09
C GLU A 82 21.73 15.69 -10.60
N GLU A 83 20.64 16.39 -10.29
CA GLU A 83 20.25 16.70 -8.92
C GLU A 83 19.50 15.55 -8.24
N LEU A 84 18.70 14.78 -9.00
CA LEU A 84 18.00 13.61 -8.46
C LEU A 84 18.91 12.40 -8.28
N THR A 85 19.87 12.18 -9.19
CA THR A 85 20.73 11.00 -9.24
C THR A 85 21.33 10.58 -7.88
N PRO A 86 21.85 11.51 -7.03
CA PRO A 86 22.41 11.15 -5.73
C PRO A 86 21.40 10.57 -4.73
N TYR A 87 20.10 10.78 -4.97
CA TYR A 87 19.02 10.41 -4.07
C TYR A 87 18.12 9.30 -4.61
N LEU A 88 18.26 8.95 -5.90
CA LEU A 88 17.53 7.84 -6.51
C LEU A 88 18.07 6.51 -6.01
N TYR A 89 17.16 5.63 -5.58
CA TYR A 89 17.46 4.21 -5.37
C TYR A 89 16.83 3.38 -6.48
N VAL A 90 17.44 2.21 -6.70
CA VAL A 90 17.00 1.24 -7.69
C VAL A 90 16.86 -0.12 -7.02
N HIS A 91 15.70 -0.75 -7.20
CA HIS A 91 15.48 -2.14 -6.80
C HIS A 91 15.07 -2.97 -8.00
N TYR A 92 15.59 -4.19 -8.07
CA TYR A 92 15.42 -5.10 -9.20
C TYR A 92 14.95 -6.46 -8.71
N GLU A 93 13.99 -7.05 -9.43
CA GLU A 93 13.41 -8.37 -9.18
C GLU A 93 12.99 -8.55 -7.70
N ASP A 94 13.51 -9.55 -7.00
CA ASP A 94 13.13 -9.87 -5.62
C ASP A 94 13.33 -8.69 -4.66
N ARG A 95 14.32 -7.81 -4.90
CA ARG A 95 14.50 -6.61 -4.08
C ARG A 95 13.38 -5.60 -4.29
N ALA A 96 12.83 -5.48 -5.49
CA ALA A 96 11.69 -4.61 -5.77
C ALA A 96 10.41 -5.13 -5.10
N VAL A 97 10.20 -6.45 -5.12
CA VAL A 97 9.08 -7.10 -4.42
C VAL A 97 9.22 -6.89 -2.91
N HIS A 98 10.39 -7.17 -2.36
CA HIS A 98 10.69 -6.96 -0.94
C HIS A 98 10.46 -5.51 -0.51
N HIS A 99 10.92 -4.55 -1.33
CA HIS A 99 10.73 -3.13 -1.09
C HIS A 99 9.24 -2.78 -1.01
N LEU A 100 8.43 -3.13 -2.01
CA LEU A 100 7.00 -2.81 -1.99
C LEU A 100 6.29 -3.45 -0.79
N PHE A 101 6.62 -4.70 -0.44
CA PHE A 101 6.02 -5.37 0.73
C PHE A 101 6.43 -4.68 2.04
N SER A 102 7.69 -4.26 2.15
CA SER A 102 8.18 -3.48 3.30
C SER A 102 7.47 -2.13 3.42
N VAL A 103 7.27 -1.43 2.29
CA VAL A 103 6.49 -0.20 2.21
C VAL A 103 5.04 -0.43 2.60
N ALA A 104 4.39 -1.48 2.09
CA ALA A 104 3.00 -1.83 2.41
C ALA A 104 2.79 -2.19 3.89
N CYS A 105 3.81 -2.79 4.52
CA CYS A 105 3.83 -3.04 5.95
C CYS A 105 4.16 -1.80 6.80
N GLY A 106 4.47 -0.66 6.18
CA GLY A 106 4.83 0.58 6.87
C GLY A 106 6.22 0.56 7.52
N LEU A 107 7.10 -0.39 7.16
CA LEU A 107 8.46 -0.46 7.69
C LEU A 107 9.35 0.67 7.19
N ASP A 108 9.09 1.12 5.96
CA ASP A 108 9.79 2.25 5.34
C ASP A 108 8.95 3.54 5.41
N SER A 109 7.94 3.62 6.29
CA SER A 109 7.21 4.86 6.55
C SER A 109 7.94 5.72 7.59
N MET A 110 7.73 7.04 7.52
CA MET A 110 8.31 7.98 8.48
C MET A 110 7.85 7.73 9.92
N VAL A 111 6.58 7.34 10.07
CA VAL A 111 6.06 6.72 11.28
C VAL A 111 5.81 5.25 10.97
N ILE A 112 6.57 4.39 11.64
CA ILE A 112 6.52 2.94 11.41
C ILE A 112 5.15 2.42 11.83
N GLY A 113 4.50 1.62 10.96
CA GLY A 113 3.17 1.06 11.22
C GLY A 113 2.00 1.97 10.87
N GLU A 114 2.24 3.08 10.18
CA GLU A 114 1.16 3.91 9.67
C GLU A 114 0.34 3.19 8.58
N GLY A 115 -0.92 2.88 8.87
CA GLY A 115 -1.81 2.16 7.95
C GLY A 115 -2.27 2.94 6.70
N GLN A 116 -1.87 4.20 6.52
CA GLN A 116 -2.29 5.00 5.37
C GLN A 116 -1.64 4.58 4.06
N ILE A 117 -0.43 4.05 4.13
CA ILE A 117 0.32 3.62 2.95
C ILE A 117 -0.43 2.54 2.17
N LEU A 118 -1.19 1.68 2.86
CA LEU A 118 -2.07 0.68 2.23
C LEU A 118 -3.13 1.32 1.33
N GLY A 119 -3.73 2.43 1.78
CA GLY A 119 -4.67 3.21 0.96
C GLY A 119 -3.99 3.80 -0.27
N GLN A 120 -2.80 4.39 -0.09
CA GLN A 120 -2.03 5.00 -1.19
C GLN A 120 -1.56 3.97 -2.23
N ILE A 121 -1.16 2.77 -1.80
CA ILE A 121 -0.82 1.65 -2.70
C ILE A 121 -2.07 1.19 -3.47
N LYS A 122 -3.22 1.12 -2.80
CA LYS A 122 -4.50 0.78 -3.46
C LYS A 122 -4.87 1.82 -4.51
N ASP A 123 -4.71 3.10 -4.21
CA ASP A 123 -5.00 4.19 -5.14
C ASP A 123 -4.04 4.20 -6.34
N ALA A 124 -2.74 3.94 -6.10
CA ALA A 124 -1.74 3.78 -7.16
C ALA A 124 -2.07 2.59 -8.09
N LEU A 125 -2.53 1.48 -7.52
CA LEU A 125 -2.98 0.33 -8.30
C LEU A 125 -4.24 0.68 -9.12
N ALA A 126 -5.23 1.33 -8.51
CA ALA A 126 -6.45 1.72 -9.20
C ALA A 126 -6.15 2.66 -10.37
N LEU A 127 -5.28 3.65 -10.17
CA LEU A 127 -4.80 4.51 -11.26
C LEU A 127 -4.14 3.71 -12.38
N GLY A 128 -3.25 2.76 -12.01
CA GLY A 128 -2.59 1.90 -12.99
C GLY A 128 -3.57 1.06 -13.81
N GLN A 129 -4.63 0.56 -13.18
CA GLN A 129 -5.71 -0.20 -13.82
C GLN A 129 -6.58 0.67 -14.74
N GLU A 130 -6.97 1.87 -14.29
CA GLU A 130 -7.75 2.84 -15.07
C GLU A 130 -7.01 3.28 -16.34
N LEU A 131 -5.68 3.44 -16.25
CA LEU A 131 -4.83 3.78 -17.38
C LEU A 131 -4.44 2.57 -18.25
N HIS A 132 -4.89 1.36 -17.91
CA HIS A 132 -4.49 0.10 -18.55
C HIS A 132 -2.97 -0.09 -18.62
N SER A 133 -2.27 0.38 -17.59
CA SER A 133 -0.81 0.39 -17.47
C SER A 133 -0.27 -0.66 -16.50
N ALA A 134 -1.09 -1.02 -15.51
CA ALA A 134 -0.84 -2.18 -14.67
C ALA A 134 -1.33 -3.43 -15.41
N GLY A 135 -0.39 -4.19 -15.99
CA GLY A 135 -0.69 -5.51 -16.55
C GLY A 135 -0.71 -6.58 -15.45
N ARG A 136 -0.40 -7.83 -15.79
CA ARG A 136 -0.53 -8.94 -14.83
C ARG A 136 0.47 -8.81 -13.70
N LEU A 137 1.73 -8.53 -14.02
CA LEU A 137 2.81 -8.55 -13.04
C LEU A 137 2.59 -7.48 -11.97
N ILE A 138 2.31 -6.24 -12.38
CA ILE A 138 2.07 -5.13 -11.46
C ILE A 138 0.78 -5.34 -10.66
N ASN A 139 -0.30 -5.85 -11.28
CA ASN A 139 -1.54 -6.15 -10.56
C ASN A 139 -1.33 -7.18 -9.44
N ASP A 140 -0.73 -8.33 -9.77
CA ASP A 140 -0.51 -9.41 -8.81
C ASP A 140 0.40 -8.95 -7.67
N LEU A 141 1.46 -8.20 -8.01
CA LEU A 141 2.40 -7.63 -7.05
C LEU A 141 1.70 -6.68 -6.05
N PHE A 142 0.94 -5.68 -6.53
CA PHE A 142 0.31 -4.70 -5.66
C PHE A 142 -0.84 -5.32 -4.84
N GLN A 143 -1.60 -6.26 -5.40
CA GLN A 143 -2.63 -7.00 -4.66
C GLN A 143 -2.03 -7.90 -3.58
N GLN A 144 -0.89 -8.55 -3.85
CA GLN A 144 -0.15 -9.28 -2.81
C GLN A 144 0.36 -8.30 -1.75
N ALA A 145 0.97 -7.18 -2.13
CA ALA A 145 1.47 -6.18 -1.19
C ALA A 145 0.37 -5.68 -0.22
N LEU A 146 -0.83 -5.40 -0.74
CA LEU A 146 -1.98 -5.02 0.07
C LEU A 146 -2.41 -6.12 1.06
N ARG A 147 -2.33 -7.39 0.67
CA ARG A 147 -2.63 -8.54 1.55
C ARG A 147 -1.55 -8.71 2.62
N VAL A 148 -0.28 -8.63 2.24
CA VAL A 148 0.87 -8.75 3.14
C VAL A 148 0.85 -7.64 4.18
N GLY A 149 0.64 -6.39 3.77
CA GLY A 149 0.55 -5.28 4.70
C GLY A 149 -0.63 -5.41 5.66
N LYS A 150 -1.84 -5.81 5.19
CA LYS A 150 -2.98 -6.10 6.09
C LYS A 150 -2.66 -7.21 7.09
N ARG A 151 -2.03 -8.29 6.63
CA ARG A 151 -1.60 -9.40 7.48
C ARG A 151 -0.65 -8.92 8.58
N ALA A 152 0.39 -8.17 8.20
CA ALA A 152 1.35 -7.60 9.15
C ALA A 152 0.70 -6.72 10.22
N HIS A 153 -0.21 -5.82 9.84
CA HIS A 153 -0.94 -4.96 10.78
C HIS A 153 -1.85 -5.78 11.72
N SER A 154 -2.42 -6.89 11.23
CA SER A 154 -3.31 -7.75 12.05
C SER A 154 -2.58 -8.76 12.95
N GLU A 155 -1.41 -9.25 12.53
CA GLU A 155 -0.67 -10.34 13.20
C GLU A 155 0.45 -9.81 14.12
N THR A 156 0.82 -8.53 14.01
CA THR A 156 1.93 -7.94 14.78
C THR A 156 1.49 -6.74 15.62
N GLY A 157 2.36 -6.29 16.54
CA GLY A 157 2.13 -5.09 17.33
C GLY A 157 2.38 -3.77 16.59
N ILE A 158 2.69 -3.81 15.29
CA ILE A 158 3.17 -2.63 14.54
C ILE A 158 2.15 -1.46 14.56
N ASP A 159 0.85 -1.75 14.63
CA ASP A 159 -0.23 -0.75 14.74
C ASP A 159 -0.20 0.02 16.06
N ARG A 160 0.21 -0.62 17.16
CA ARG A 160 0.34 0.05 18.47
C ARG A 160 1.53 1.00 18.49
N ALA A 161 2.51 0.70 17.66
CA ALA A 161 3.71 1.50 17.51
C ALA A 161 3.52 2.62 16.46
N GLY A 162 2.65 2.39 15.47
CA GLY A 162 2.17 3.36 14.51
C GLY A 162 0.99 4.17 15.01
N GLN A 163 1.17 4.95 16.09
CA GLN A 163 0.26 6.05 16.34
C GLN A 163 0.14 6.88 15.05
N SER A 164 -1.07 7.24 14.63
CA SER A 164 -1.30 8.10 13.44
C SER A 164 -0.30 9.26 13.42
N LEU A 165 0.27 9.60 12.25
CA LEU A 165 1.13 10.78 12.06
C LEU A 165 0.54 12.04 12.73
N VAL A 166 -0.78 12.15 12.73
CA VAL A 166 -1.50 13.22 13.42
C VAL A 166 -1.31 13.13 14.94
N THR A 167 -1.55 11.98 15.55
CA THR A 167 -1.41 11.80 17.01
C THR A 167 0.03 12.07 17.45
N PHE A 168 1.00 11.49 16.75
CA PHE A 168 2.41 11.74 17.01
C PHE A 168 2.76 13.23 16.82
N GLY A 169 2.21 13.87 15.78
CA GLY A 169 2.30 15.32 15.57
C GLY A 169 1.79 16.14 16.74
N LEU A 170 0.63 15.77 17.29
CA LEU A 170 0.06 16.43 18.46
C LEU A 170 0.90 16.20 19.73
N GLU A 171 1.44 15.00 19.95
CA GLU A 171 2.37 14.71 21.05
C GLU A 171 3.65 15.58 20.97
N GLN A 172 4.18 15.75 19.76
CA GLN A 172 5.33 16.62 19.52
C GLN A 172 5.01 18.10 19.77
N LEU A 173 3.77 18.54 19.48
CA LEU A 173 3.33 19.89 19.80
C LEU A 173 3.31 20.16 21.30
N THR A 174 2.97 19.17 22.14
CA THR A 174 3.04 19.31 23.61
C THR A 174 4.47 19.18 24.16
N ALA A 175 5.41 18.67 23.35
CA ALA A 175 6.77 18.27 23.75
C ALA A 175 6.82 17.46 25.06
N GLY A 176 5.85 16.56 25.23
CA GLY A 176 5.79 15.66 26.39
C GLY A 176 5.58 16.36 27.74
N ARG A 177 5.15 17.64 27.74
CA ARG A 177 4.87 18.38 28.98
C ARG A 177 3.63 17.88 29.70
N GLU A 178 2.64 17.47 28.93
CA GLU A 178 1.38 16.92 29.43
C GLU A 178 0.76 15.98 28.37
N PRO A 179 -0.12 15.06 28.77
CA PRO A 179 -0.90 14.23 27.85
C PRO A 179 -1.73 15.09 26.88
N VAL A 180 -1.81 14.66 25.62
CA VAL A 180 -2.43 15.45 24.54
C VAL A 180 -3.92 15.71 24.81
N ASP A 181 -4.63 14.77 25.42
CA ASP A 181 -6.04 14.88 25.82
C ASP A 181 -6.27 15.96 26.88
N VAL A 182 -5.31 16.16 27.79
CA VAL A 182 -5.36 17.24 28.78
C VAL A 182 -5.07 18.58 28.12
N TRP A 183 -4.02 18.63 27.30
CA TRP A 183 -3.61 19.84 26.57
C TRP A 183 -4.71 20.38 25.64
N ALA A 184 -5.42 19.48 24.95
CA ALA A 184 -6.38 19.83 23.91
C ALA A 184 -7.75 20.30 24.42
N LYS A 185 -8.12 19.98 25.67
CA LYS A 185 -9.50 20.03 26.17
C LYS A 185 -10.21 21.39 26.01
N ASP A 186 -9.48 22.49 26.18
CA ASP A 186 -10.01 23.86 26.07
C ASP A 186 -9.54 24.57 24.80
N LYS A 187 -8.89 23.85 23.89
CA LYS A 187 -8.28 24.40 22.68
C LYS A 187 -9.29 24.49 21.55
N ARG A 188 -9.08 25.47 20.67
CA ARG A 188 -9.79 25.58 19.39
C ARG A 188 -8.83 25.21 18.27
N ALA A 189 -9.27 24.32 17.39
CA ALA A 189 -8.48 23.84 16.28
C ALA A 189 -9.02 24.35 14.94
N LEU A 190 -8.13 24.78 14.05
CA LEU A 190 -8.39 25.02 12.64
C LEU A 190 -7.80 23.86 11.82
N VAL A 191 -8.61 23.17 11.04
CA VAL A 191 -8.17 22.17 10.08
C VAL A 191 -8.26 22.77 8.69
N ILE A 192 -7.12 22.85 8.00
CA ILE A 192 -7.03 23.37 6.63
C ILE A 192 -6.95 22.18 5.68
N GLY A 193 -7.97 22.07 4.83
CA GLY A 193 -8.22 20.95 3.93
C GLY A 193 -9.40 20.08 4.39
N ALA A 194 -9.94 19.31 3.45
CA ALA A 194 -10.98 18.32 3.68
C ALA A 194 -10.69 16.99 2.95
N GLY A 195 -9.39 16.65 2.86
CA GLY A 195 -8.93 15.38 2.28
C GLY A 195 -9.02 14.22 3.30
N SER A 196 -8.53 13.03 2.91
CA SER A 196 -8.45 11.89 3.84
C SER A 196 -7.59 12.21 5.08
N MET A 197 -6.45 12.88 4.86
CA MET A 197 -5.57 13.36 5.93
C MET A 197 -6.24 14.39 6.84
N SER A 198 -6.90 15.39 6.28
CA SER A 198 -7.63 16.40 7.07
C SER A 198 -8.79 15.76 7.85
N SER A 199 -9.44 14.74 7.28
CA SER A 199 -10.52 14.01 7.95
C SER A 199 -10.00 13.19 9.12
N LEU A 200 -8.87 12.49 8.96
CA LEU A 200 -8.20 11.80 10.05
C LEU A 200 -7.72 12.78 11.12
N ALA A 201 -7.16 13.92 10.71
CA ALA A 201 -6.72 14.96 11.63
C ALA A 201 -7.87 15.49 12.48
N ALA A 202 -8.98 15.87 11.85
CA ALA A 202 -10.17 16.36 12.53
C ALA A 202 -10.78 15.29 13.45
N ALA A 203 -10.87 14.03 12.99
CA ALA A 203 -11.38 12.93 13.82
C ALA A 203 -10.47 12.65 15.03
N THR A 204 -9.15 12.79 14.87
CA THR A 204 -8.18 12.64 15.96
C THR A 204 -8.33 13.77 16.97
N LEU A 205 -8.38 15.02 16.51
CA LEU A 205 -8.62 16.20 17.37
C LEU A 205 -9.93 16.07 18.16
N ALA A 206 -11.01 15.60 17.51
CA ALA A 206 -12.29 15.35 18.17
C ALA A 206 -12.20 14.27 19.25
N ARG A 207 -11.46 13.19 19.00
CA ARG A 207 -11.25 12.10 19.98
C ARG A 207 -10.40 12.52 21.16
N VAL A 208 -9.40 13.36 20.91
CA VAL A 208 -8.50 13.92 21.93
C VAL A 208 -9.23 14.99 22.78
N GLY A 209 -10.33 15.55 22.29
CA GLY A 209 -11.26 16.35 23.10
C GLY A 209 -11.14 17.86 22.92
N VAL A 210 -10.71 18.33 21.75
CA VAL A 210 -10.72 19.76 21.38
C VAL A 210 -12.12 20.36 21.52
N ALA A 211 -12.23 21.60 22.00
CA ALA A 211 -13.51 22.25 22.28
C ALA A 211 -14.27 22.65 21.00
N GLU A 212 -13.55 23.16 19.99
CA GLU A 212 -14.11 23.60 18.71
C GLU A 212 -13.17 23.22 17.56
N ILE A 213 -13.72 22.67 16.48
CA ILE A 213 -13.01 22.39 15.22
C ILE A 213 -13.61 23.24 14.11
N VAL A 214 -12.77 24.09 13.52
CA VAL A 214 -13.10 24.89 12.33
C VAL A 214 -12.46 24.22 11.12
N VAL A 215 -13.23 23.90 10.09
CA VAL A 215 -12.73 23.27 8.85
C VAL A 215 -12.71 24.30 7.72
N ALA A 216 -11.53 24.64 7.22
CA ALA A 216 -11.36 25.49 6.06
C ALA A 216 -11.02 24.65 4.84
N ASN A 217 -11.71 24.86 3.71
CA ASN A 217 -11.36 24.19 2.47
C ASN A 217 -11.69 25.05 1.24
N ARG A 218 -10.98 24.82 0.13
CA ARG A 218 -11.27 25.49 -1.15
C ARG A 218 -12.64 25.10 -1.71
N THR A 219 -13.05 23.86 -1.51
CA THR A 219 -14.37 23.35 -1.92
C THR A 219 -15.26 23.26 -0.68
N ALA A 220 -16.25 24.15 -0.58
CA ALA A 220 -17.10 24.29 0.60
C ALA A 220 -17.84 22.99 0.92
N GLU A 221 -18.37 22.31 -0.09
CA GLU A 221 -19.16 21.09 0.07
C GLU A 221 -18.37 19.96 0.75
N ARG A 222 -17.04 19.91 0.53
CA ARG A 222 -16.17 18.92 1.19
C ARG A 222 -15.93 19.26 2.67
N ALA A 223 -15.81 20.55 3.00
CA ALA A 223 -15.70 20.98 4.40
C ALA A 223 -16.99 20.72 5.17
N ASP A 224 -18.14 21.05 4.56
CA ASP A 224 -19.46 20.81 5.14
C ASP A 224 -19.67 19.32 5.44
N ARG A 225 -19.36 18.45 4.47
CA ARG A 225 -19.44 17.00 4.65
C ARG A 225 -18.55 16.49 5.79
N LEU A 226 -17.34 17.02 5.94
CA LEU A 226 -16.46 16.64 7.06
C LEU A 226 -17.05 17.08 8.41
N VAL A 227 -17.60 18.29 8.48
CA VAL A 227 -18.28 18.79 9.68
C VAL A 227 -19.47 17.92 10.05
N GLU A 228 -20.30 17.51 9.08
CA GLU A 228 -21.41 16.58 9.31
C GLU A 228 -20.95 15.25 9.92
N ILE A 229 -19.85 14.67 9.41
CA ILE A 229 -19.26 13.44 9.93
C ILE A 229 -18.78 13.63 11.38
N LEU A 230 -18.13 14.75 11.68
CA LEU A 230 -17.65 15.06 13.04
C LEU A 230 -18.80 15.22 14.02
N VAL A 231 -19.86 15.95 13.65
CA VAL A 231 -21.04 16.13 14.49
C VAL A 231 -21.77 14.80 14.71
N ALA A 232 -21.85 13.96 13.68
CA ALA A 232 -22.45 12.63 13.77
C ALA A 232 -21.62 11.62 14.59
N SER A 233 -20.32 11.87 14.80
CA SER A 233 -19.41 10.95 15.51
C SER A 233 -19.71 10.77 17.00
N GLY A 234 -20.57 11.62 17.59
CA GLY A 234 -20.96 11.53 19.00
C GLY A 234 -19.88 11.97 20.00
N THR A 235 -18.78 12.57 19.53
CA THR A 235 -17.67 13.08 20.36
C THR A 235 -18.02 14.36 21.13
N GLY A 236 -19.13 15.03 20.79
CA GLY A 236 -19.59 16.24 21.46
C GLY A 236 -18.83 17.52 21.09
N VAL A 237 -17.90 17.44 20.12
CA VAL A 237 -17.14 18.59 19.62
C VAL A 237 -18.03 19.55 18.85
N VAL A 238 -17.82 20.85 19.01
CA VAL A 238 -18.44 21.87 18.17
C VAL A 238 -17.65 21.94 16.86
N ALA A 239 -18.29 21.68 15.72
CA ALA A 239 -17.64 21.74 14.42
C ALA A 239 -18.37 22.71 13.47
N ARG A 240 -17.60 23.50 12.71
CA ARG A 240 -18.12 24.40 11.66
C ARG A 240 -17.17 24.50 10.48
N SER A 241 -17.70 24.78 9.31
CA SER A 241 -16.92 25.03 8.10
C SER A 241 -16.75 26.54 7.87
N VAL A 242 -15.66 26.93 7.21
CA VAL A 242 -15.40 28.29 6.76
C VAL A 242 -14.81 28.30 5.35
N PRO A 243 -15.03 29.35 4.55
CA PRO A 243 -14.34 29.49 3.28
C PRO A 243 -12.85 29.73 3.49
N MET A 244 -12.02 29.32 2.52
CA MET A 244 -10.56 29.49 2.57
C MET A 244 -10.12 30.94 2.80
N ALA A 245 -10.89 31.92 2.30
CA ALA A 245 -10.60 33.34 2.49
C ALA A 245 -10.70 33.80 3.95
N ALA A 246 -11.39 33.06 4.82
CA ALA A 246 -11.53 33.38 6.24
C ALA A 246 -10.39 32.81 7.10
N VAL A 247 -9.45 32.06 6.53
CA VAL A 247 -8.35 31.43 7.28
C VAL A 247 -7.57 32.46 8.10
N ALA A 248 -7.17 33.58 7.50
CA ALA A 248 -6.40 34.63 8.19
C ALA A 248 -7.12 35.18 9.44
N ASP A 249 -8.44 35.39 9.36
CA ASP A 249 -9.25 35.86 10.49
C ASP A 249 -9.38 34.78 11.57
N GLU A 250 -9.55 33.51 11.17
CA GLU A 250 -9.69 32.39 12.10
C GLU A 250 -8.39 32.06 12.84
N LEU A 251 -7.22 32.30 12.23
CA LEU A 251 -5.91 32.14 12.91
C LEU A 251 -5.81 32.96 14.20
N THR A 252 -6.53 34.09 14.29
CA THR A 252 -6.56 34.93 15.50
C THR A 252 -7.36 34.33 16.65
N ARG A 253 -8.12 33.25 16.40
CA ARG A 253 -9.11 32.68 17.32
C ARG A 253 -8.83 31.23 17.72
N VAL A 254 -7.81 30.63 17.12
CA VAL A 254 -7.47 29.21 17.33
C VAL A 254 -6.14 29.07 18.04
N ASP A 255 -6.00 27.98 18.77
CA ASP A 255 -4.77 27.61 19.46
C ASP A 255 -3.93 26.63 18.65
N VAL A 256 -4.59 25.81 17.82
CA VAL A 256 -3.98 24.73 17.05
C VAL A 256 -4.43 24.83 15.60
N VAL A 257 -3.50 24.71 14.66
CA VAL A 257 -3.80 24.59 13.23
C VAL A 257 -3.23 23.27 12.74
N VAL A 258 -4.01 22.50 11.99
CA VAL A 258 -3.55 21.32 11.27
C VAL A 258 -3.78 21.55 9.79
N SER A 259 -2.70 21.59 9.00
CA SER A 259 -2.77 21.77 7.55
C SER A 259 -2.41 20.48 6.84
N CYS A 260 -3.30 20.02 5.96
CA CYS A 260 -3.11 18.81 5.16
C CYS A 260 -3.69 18.99 3.75
N THR A 261 -3.35 20.07 3.05
CA THR A 261 -3.87 20.32 1.71
C THR A 261 -3.03 19.67 0.61
N GLY A 262 -3.59 19.61 -0.60
CA GLY A 262 -2.86 19.26 -1.82
C GLY A 262 -2.51 20.49 -2.65
N ALA A 263 -2.32 21.65 -2.01
CA ALA A 263 -1.95 22.88 -2.71
C ALA A 263 -0.52 22.77 -3.27
N THR A 264 -0.28 23.37 -4.43
CA THR A 264 1.04 23.41 -5.08
C THR A 264 1.88 24.60 -4.59
N GLY A 265 1.57 25.16 -3.42
CA GLY A 265 2.19 26.36 -2.87
C GLY A 265 1.70 26.64 -1.45
N LEU A 266 2.31 27.63 -0.81
CA LEU A 266 2.03 27.97 0.59
C LEU A 266 0.58 28.44 0.77
N VAL A 267 -0.09 27.84 1.74
CA VAL A 267 -1.41 28.26 2.23
C VAL A 267 -1.26 29.29 3.36
N LEU A 268 -0.22 29.14 4.19
CA LEU A 268 0.12 30.07 5.28
C LEU A 268 1.54 30.59 5.12
N THR A 269 1.68 31.90 4.93
CA THR A 269 2.99 32.55 4.85
C THR A 269 3.53 32.89 6.24
N GLY A 270 4.84 33.12 6.34
CA GLY A 270 5.44 33.63 7.58
C GLY A 270 4.85 34.98 8.02
N GLU A 271 4.44 35.82 7.07
CA GLU A 271 3.81 37.13 7.34
C GLU A 271 2.42 36.99 7.97
N ASP A 272 1.59 36.07 7.45
CA ASP A 272 0.26 35.78 7.99
C ASP A 272 0.35 35.32 9.46
N VAL A 273 1.31 34.43 9.75
CA VAL A 273 1.51 33.90 11.10
C VAL A 273 2.12 34.96 12.03
N ALA A 274 3.08 35.76 11.55
CA ALA A 274 3.68 36.83 12.35
C ALA A 274 2.64 37.89 12.76
N ALA A 275 1.76 38.29 11.84
CA ALA A 275 0.70 39.27 12.10
C ALA A 275 -0.25 38.83 13.23
N VAL A 276 -0.55 37.54 13.34
CA VAL A 276 -1.40 36.96 14.40
C VAL A 276 -0.71 37.02 15.76
N VAL A 277 0.59 36.77 15.79
CA VAL A 277 1.37 36.72 17.04
C VAL A 277 1.71 38.13 17.56
N GLU A 278 1.99 39.07 16.65
CA GLU A 278 2.28 40.48 16.96
C GLU A 278 1.03 41.31 17.27
N GLY A 279 -0.16 40.85 16.84
CA GLY A 279 -1.43 41.48 17.17
C GLY A 279 -1.69 41.56 18.70
N PRO A 280 -2.40 42.62 19.17
CA PRO A 280 -2.71 42.79 20.59
C PRO A 280 -3.41 41.54 21.12
N ALA A 281 -2.94 41.03 22.26
CA ALA A 281 -3.40 39.80 22.90
C ALA A 281 -4.93 39.78 23.09
N GLY A 282 -5.63 39.19 22.13
CA GLY A 282 -7.05 38.87 22.24
C GLY A 282 -7.25 37.60 23.05
N LEU A 283 -7.22 37.75 24.38
CA LEU A 283 -7.76 36.86 25.43
C LEU A 283 -6.90 35.66 25.91
N SER A 284 -6.64 35.66 27.22
CA SER A 284 -6.56 34.46 28.08
C SER A 284 -7.71 34.54 29.10
N PRO A 285 -8.05 33.47 29.84
CA PRO A 285 -8.63 32.21 29.38
C PRO A 285 -10.14 32.33 29.09
N THR A 286 -10.68 31.29 28.46
CA THR A 286 -12.08 31.02 28.10
C THR A 286 -13.11 31.55 29.12
N PRO A 287 -14.06 32.43 28.75
CA PRO A 287 -15.25 32.63 29.56
C PRO A 287 -16.10 31.35 29.50
N PRO A 288 -16.72 30.90 30.61
CA PRO A 288 -17.55 29.70 30.58
C PRO A 288 -18.69 29.85 29.57
N LEU A 289 -18.99 28.77 28.86
CA LEU A 289 -20.18 28.65 28.00
C LEU A 289 -21.41 29.21 28.76
N PRO A 290 -22.24 30.05 28.13
CA PRO A 290 -23.43 30.55 28.79
C PRO A 290 -24.35 29.37 29.16
N ASP A 291 -24.76 29.33 30.43
CA ASP A 291 -25.75 28.38 30.96
C ASP A 291 -26.94 28.25 29.99
N SER A 292 -27.26 27.03 29.61
CA SER A 292 -28.42 26.65 28.79
C SER A 292 -29.78 26.86 29.50
N ARG A 293 -29.87 27.83 30.42
CA ARG A 293 -31.10 28.27 31.07
C ARG A 293 -31.72 29.44 30.30
N GLY A 294 -32.19 29.16 29.08
CA GLY A 294 -32.84 30.18 28.25
C GLY A 294 -33.78 29.68 27.15
N LEU A 295 -33.79 28.38 26.83
CA LEU A 295 -34.73 27.81 25.87
C LEU A 295 -35.94 27.24 26.62
N ARG A 296 -37.01 28.05 26.67
CA ARG A 296 -38.33 27.58 27.14
C ARG A 296 -38.84 26.48 26.19
N PRO A 297 -39.27 25.31 26.69
CA PRO A 297 -39.92 24.31 25.85
C PRO A 297 -41.31 24.82 25.44
N ARG A 298 -41.59 24.83 24.13
CA ARG A 298 -42.94 25.00 23.59
C ARG A 298 -43.76 23.77 23.98
N THR A 299 -44.62 23.92 24.97
CA THR A 299 -45.69 22.96 25.31
C THR A 299 -46.71 22.91 24.18
N LEU A 300 -46.85 21.74 23.54
CA LEU A 300 -48.04 21.37 22.78
C LEU A 300 -49.07 20.79 23.76
N THR A 301 -50.19 21.49 23.92
CA THR A 301 -51.37 21.03 24.64
C THR A 301 -52.13 19.94 23.87
N PRO A 302 -52.73 18.95 24.58
CA PRO A 302 -53.44 17.84 23.97
C PRO A 302 -54.89 18.24 23.63
N GLN A 303 -55.38 17.82 22.45
CA GLN A 303 -56.80 17.83 22.14
C GLN A 303 -57.27 16.43 21.69
N THR A 304 -57.98 15.81 22.64
CA THR A 304 -59.25 15.07 22.52
C THR A 304 -59.41 13.86 21.60
N GLN A 305 -59.79 12.76 22.26
CA GLN A 305 -60.29 11.49 21.77
C GLN A 305 -61.63 11.58 21.01
N ALA A 306 -61.78 10.77 19.96
CA ALA A 306 -62.99 10.04 19.56
C ALA A 306 -62.59 9.05 18.44
N GLY A 307 -62.95 7.77 18.40
CA GLY A 307 -63.89 6.97 19.18
C GLY A 307 -63.69 5.47 18.91
N LEU A 308 -64.39 4.68 19.70
CA LEU A 308 -64.32 3.23 19.90
C LEU A 308 -64.89 2.36 18.76
N LYS A 309 -64.37 1.13 18.64
CA LYS A 309 -65.04 -0.19 18.44
C LYS A 309 -63.98 -1.18 17.89
N GLY A 310 -63.80 -2.43 18.30
CA GLY A 310 -64.48 -3.33 19.23
C GLY A 310 -64.17 -4.80 18.83
N THR A 311 -63.32 -5.47 19.62
CA THR A 311 -63.37 -6.92 20.00
C THR A 311 -63.19 -8.03 18.91
N PRO A 312 -63.03 -9.34 19.26
CA PRO A 312 -61.74 -10.06 19.24
C PRO A 312 -61.77 -11.38 18.42
N ALA A 313 -60.65 -12.12 18.32
CA ALA A 313 -60.55 -13.60 18.46
C ALA A 313 -59.33 -14.21 17.72
N GLY A 314 -58.52 -14.95 18.48
CA GLY A 314 -58.24 -16.38 18.23
C GLY A 314 -57.21 -16.80 17.17
N PRO A 315 -56.58 -18.00 17.35
CA PRO A 315 -55.21 -18.30 16.92
C PRO A 315 -55.12 -19.33 15.78
N ASP A 316 -53.94 -19.47 15.16
CA ASP A 316 -53.35 -20.70 14.57
C ASP A 316 -52.04 -20.29 13.86
N ALA A 317 -50.85 -20.62 14.37
CA ALA A 317 -50.12 -21.89 14.24
C ALA A 317 -49.56 -22.14 12.83
N VAL A 318 -48.24 -21.95 12.64
CA VAL A 318 -47.31 -22.93 12.04
C VAL A 318 -45.89 -22.64 12.57
N GLY A 319 -45.29 -23.62 13.24
CA GLY A 319 -43.89 -23.61 13.64
C GLY A 319 -43.05 -24.64 12.91
N ALA A 320 -41.73 -24.47 12.96
CA ALA A 320 -40.66 -25.48 12.96
C ALA A 320 -39.32 -24.75 12.73
N ARG A 321 -38.16 -25.11 13.28
CA ARG A 321 -37.67 -26.03 14.33
C ARG A 321 -36.20 -25.62 14.50
N LEU A 322 -35.74 -25.38 15.72
CA LEU A 322 -34.31 -25.26 16.04
C LEU A 322 -33.85 -26.63 16.57
N ASP A 323 -32.96 -27.29 15.84
CA ASP A 323 -32.38 -28.56 16.27
C ASP A 323 -31.30 -28.34 17.33
N ALA A 324 -31.48 -29.06 18.43
CA ALA A 324 -30.59 -29.14 19.56
C ALA A 324 -29.41 -30.08 19.24
N ALA A 325 -28.30 -29.49 18.76
CA ALA A 325 -26.99 -30.15 18.73
C ALA A 325 -25.79 -29.16 18.77
N GLY A 326 -26.01 -27.91 19.22
CA GLY A 326 -24.99 -26.86 19.23
C GLY A 326 -24.64 -26.28 20.59
N ALA A 327 -25.37 -26.64 21.66
CA ALA A 327 -25.20 -26.03 22.97
C ALA A 327 -24.12 -26.69 23.86
N ASP A 328 -23.66 -27.90 23.52
CA ASP A 328 -22.73 -28.67 24.36
C ASP A 328 -21.26 -28.59 23.91
N VAL A 329 -21.00 -28.02 22.73
CA VAL A 329 -19.64 -27.82 22.18
C VAL A 329 -19.04 -26.49 22.66
N LEU A 330 -19.87 -25.44 22.78
CA LEU A 330 -19.44 -24.12 23.24
C LEU A 330 -19.11 -24.11 24.74
N ALA A 331 -19.81 -24.91 25.55
CA ALA A 331 -19.52 -25.07 26.97
C ALA A 331 -18.20 -25.81 27.26
N ARG A 332 -17.78 -26.72 26.36
CA ARG A 332 -16.53 -27.49 26.52
C ARG A 332 -15.29 -26.73 26.00
N LEU A 333 -15.47 -25.82 25.04
CA LEU A 333 -14.40 -24.93 24.56
C LEU A 333 -14.06 -23.82 25.57
N VAL A 334 -15.04 -23.31 26.31
CA VAL A 334 -14.80 -22.31 27.37
C VAL A 334 -14.10 -22.95 28.57
N ALA A 335 -14.43 -24.19 28.94
CA ALA A 335 -13.76 -24.90 30.04
C ALA A 335 -12.30 -25.32 29.71
N ALA A 336 -11.94 -25.49 28.43
CA ALA A 336 -10.58 -25.82 28.02
C ALA A 336 -9.64 -24.61 27.97
N ALA A 337 -10.19 -23.40 27.76
CA ALA A 337 -9.42 -22.15 27.76
C ALA A 337 -8.99 -21.70 29.17
N GLU A 338 -9.72 -22.09 30.21
CA GLU A 338 -9.41 -21.71 31.60
C GLU A 338 -8.41 -22.66 32.30
N ALA A 339 -8.11 -23.83 31.73
CA ALA A 339 -7.29 -24.85 32.38
C ALA A 339 -5.82 -24.95 31.90
N GLY A 340 -5.39 -24.19 30.88
CA GLY A 340 -3.97 -24.05 30.53
C GLY A 340 -3.23 -25.37 30.20
N VAL A 341 -3.90 -26.39 29.65
CA VAL A 341 -3.27 -27.66 29.26
C VAL A 341 -3.06 -27.71 27.74
N ARG A 342 -1.79 -27.84 27.31
CA ARG A 342 -1.44 -28.15 25.92
C ARG A 342 -1.70 -29.64 25.65
N LEU A 343 -2.49 -29.94 24.62
CA LEU A 343 -2.55 -31.27 24.01
C LEU A 343 -1.47 -31.35 22.93
N ALA A 344 -0.55 -32.30 23.11
CA ALA A 344 0.42 -32.74 22.12
C ALA A 344 0.05 -34.18 21.71
N ASP A 345 0.15 -34.47 20.42
CA ASP A 345 0.31 -35.80 19.81
C ASP A 345 0.71 -35.55 18.33
N GLY A 346 1.71 -36.15 17.70
CA GLY A 346 2.70 -37.14 18.09
C GLY A 346 3.52 -37.56 16.85
N GLY A 347 4.84 -37.80 17.03
CA GLY A 347 5.76 -38.44 16.07
C GLY A 347 6.60 -37.46 15.23
N VAL A 348 7.93 -37.52 15.14
CA VAL A 348 8.92 -38.56 15.44
C VAL A 348 10.23 -37.88 15.91
N ALA A 349 10.83 -38.41 16.97
CA ALA A 349 12.07 -37.92 17.57
C ALA A 349 13.30 -38.20 16.70
N ARG A 350 14.17 -37.19 16.52
CA ARG A 350 15.63 -37.38 16.50
C ARG A 350 16.33 -36.20 17.18
N THR A 351 17.01 -36.53 18.26
CA THR A 351 17.88 -35.71 19.10
C THR A 351 19.15 -35.30 18.35
N ILE A 352 19.51 -34.01 18.37
CA ILE A 352 20.91 -33.56 18.18
C ILE A 352 21.20 -32.43 19.19
N VAL A 353 22.34 -32.60 19.88
CA VAL A 353 22.92 -31.82 20.99
C VAL A 353 23.59 -30.53 20.45
N PRO A 354 23.69 -29.42 21.23
CA PRO A 354 24.31 -28.18 20.77
C PRO A 354 25.85 -28.26 20.82
N GLY A 355 26.50 -27.77 19.76
CA GLY A 355 27.96 -27.69 19.66
C GLY A 355 28.40 -26.42 18.93
N ALA A 356 29.37 -25.73 19.52
CA ALA A 356 29.87 -24.42 19.16
C ALA A 356 30.97 -24.43 18.08
N ASP A 357 31.17 -23.24 17.49
CA ASP A 357 32.41 -22.65 16.94
C ASP A 357 33.16 -23.28 15.75
N ARG A 358 33.36 -22.40 14.74
CA ARG A 358 34.56 -22.12 13.91
C ARG A 358 34.95 -22.95 12.67
N ASP A 359 35.39 -22.16 11.68
CA ASP A 359 36.40 -22.35 10.62
C ASP A 359 36.07 -23.15 9.33
N GLY A 360 35.92 -22.41 8.22
CA GLY A 360 36.98 -22.26 7.21
C GLY A 360 37.17 -23.30 6.08
N CYS A 361 37.20 -22.77 4.84
CA CYS A 361 38.01 -23.19 3.66
C CYS A 361 37.32 -24.08 2.58
N PRO A 362 37.88 -24.17 1.34
CA PRO A 362 37.59 -23.27 0.20
C PRO A 362 37.15 -24.05 -1.06
N VAL A 363 36.63 -23.37 -2.09
CA VAL A 363 36.49 -23.96 -3.44
C VAL A 363 37.14 -23.04 -4.48
N GLU A 364 38.22 -23.55 -5.09
CA GLU A 364 38.90 -22.98 -6.25
C GLU A 364 38.05 -23.16 -7.52
N VAL A 365 38.01 -22.13 -8.38
CA VAL A 365 37.50 -22.23 -9.75
C VAL A 365 38.69 -22.04 -10.70
N PRO A 366 38.93 -22.95 -11.67
CA PRO A 366 40.09 -22.87 -12.55
C PRO A 366 39.89 -21.83 -13.66
N ALA A 367 40.96 -21.09 -13.94
CA ALA A 367 41.09 -20.19 -15.08
C ALA A 367 41.23 -20.98 -16.40
N GLY A 368 40.49 -20.59 -17.44
CA GLY A 368 40.62 -21.13 -18.79
C GLY A 368 39.79 -20.34 -19.81
N ASP A 369 40.49 -19.80 -20.80
CA ASP A 369 40.05 -18.83 -21.80
C ASP A 369 38.84 -19.22 -22.67
N GLY A 370 38.02 -18.21 -22.97
CA GLY A 370 36.94 -18.27 -23.95
C GLY A 370 36.56 -16.88 -24.48
N ARG A 371 37.54 -16.12 -24.99
CA ARG A 371 37.28 -14.89 -25.75
C ARG A 371 36.66 -15.23 -27.11
N ALA A 372 35.41 -14.84 -27.33
CA ALA A 372 34.88 -14.57 -28.66
C ALA A 372 33.88 -13.40 -28.63
N ALA A 373 34.35 -12.27 -29.17
CA ALA A 373 33.61 -11.22 -29.88
C ALA A 373 32.37 -10.56 -29.24
N LEU A 374 32.61 -9.46 -28.51
CA LEU A 374 31.76 -8.26 -28.57
C LEU A 374 32.67 -7.04 -28.69
N THR A 375 32.75 -6.50 -29.90
CA THR A 375 33.42 -5.21 -30.16
C THR A 375 32.45 -4.08 -29.89
N GLY A 376 32.82 -3.16 -29.01
CA GLY A 376 32.26 -1.81 -28.96
C GLY A 376 31.45 -1.45 -27.71
N VAL A 377 32.04 -1.55 -26.52
CA VAL A 377 31.67 -0.73 -25.35
C VAL A 377 32.96 -0.44 -24.58
N ASP A 378 33.17 0.80 -24.16
CA ASP A 378 34.36 1.20 -23.42
C ASP A 378 34.42 0.49 -22.05
N ALA A 379 35.63 0.14 -21.61
CA ALA A 379 35.87 -0.58 -20.37
C ALA A 379 35.73 0.30 -19.10
N ASN A 380 35.48 1.61 -19.24
CA ASN A 380 35.22 2.55 -18.14
C ASN A 380 33.72 2.65 -17.79
N SER A 381 32.81 2.21 -18.66
CA SER A 381 31.36 2.19 -18.41
C SER A 381 30.92 1.04 -17.49
N LEU A 382 31.74 0.00 -17.30
CA LEU A 382 31.42 -1.12 -16.41
C LEU A 382 31.71 -0.84 -14.92
N GLU A 383 32.62 0.09 -14.61
CA GLU A 383 32.96 0.40 -13.21
C GLU A 383 32.05 1.49 -12.60
N LEU A 384 31.43 2.36 -13.41
CA LEU A 384 30.54 3.43 -12.91
C LEU A 384 29.11 2.97 -12.57
N HIS A 385 28.62 1.84 -13.10
CA HIS A 385 27.24 1.40 -12.89
C HIS A 385 27.08 0.30 -11.83
N GLY A 386 28.15 -0.44 -11.50
CA GLY A 386 28.16 -1.33 -10.32
C GLY A 386 28.07 -0.56 -9.00
N THR A 387 28.49 0.71 -8.98
CA THR A 387 28.45 1.55 -7.78
C THR A 387 27.07 2.07 -7.41
N TRP A 388 26.05 2.01 -8.29
CA TRP A 388 24.71 2.52 -7.96
C TRP A 388 23.91 1.58 -7.05
N ALA A 389 24.08 0.26 -7.18
CA ALA A 389 23.42 -0.72 -6.32
C ALA A 389 23.95 -0.67 -4.87
N ASP A 390 25.25 -0.40 -4.70
CA ASP A 390 25.91 -0.32 -3.39
C ASP A 390 25.80 1.07 -2.74
N GLN A 391 25.72 2.15 -3.54
CA GLN A 391 25.54 3.51 -3.00
C GLN A 391 24.15 3.73 -2.40
N GLY A 392 23.10 3.03 -2.86
CA GLY A 392 21.77 3.09 -2.26
C GLY A 392 21.73 2.59 -0.81
N GLU A 393 22.52 1.55 -0.48
CA GLU A 393 22.67 1.07 0.90
C GLU A 393 23.56 2.00 1.75
N ALA A 394 24.59 2.59 1.16
CA ALA A 394 25.47 3.55 1.85
C ALA A 394 24.81 4.92 2.09
N ALA A 395 23.92 5.37 1.21
CA ALA A 395 23.13 6.59 1.40
C ALA A 395 22.08 6.42 2.51
N ALA A 396 21.44 5.24 2.59
CA ALA A 396 20.49 4.88 3.65
C ALA A 396 21.12 4.79 5.06
N GLN A 397 22.46 4.77 5.15
CA GLN A 397 23.22 4.71 6.40
C GLN A 397 23.85 6.06 6.82
N ARG A 398 23.66 7.15 6.06
CA ARG A 398 24.14 8.48 6.46
C ARG A 398 23.22 9.08 7.52
N GLN A 399 23.51 8.76 8.78
CA GLN A 399 22.92 9.47 9.91
C GLN A 399 23.28 10.97 9.84
N PRO A 400 22.30 11.88 9.94
CA PRO A 400 22.60 13.30 10.11
C PRO A 400 23.37 13.49 11.41
N ARG A 401 24.45 14.29 11.36
CA ARG A 401 25.28 14.59 12.51
C ARG A 401 24.41 15.16 13.63
N LYS A 402 24.35 14.47 14.78
CA LYS A 402 23.71 14.94 16.02
C LYS A 402 24.30 16.30 16.43
N GLY A 403 23.67 17.39 15.99
CA GLY A 403 23.84 18.69 16.59
C GLY A 403 23.20 18.64 17.98
N ALA A 404 23.99 18.86 19.02
CA ALA A 404 23.51 18.96 20.39
C ALA A 404 22.43 20.05 20.46
N ARG A 405 21.16 19.65 20.58
CA ARG A 405 20.05 20.59 20.79
C ARG A 405 20.22 21.22 22.17
N SER A 406 20.53 22.52 22.21
CA SER A 406 20.38 23.28 23.44
C SER A 406 18.89 23.30 23.79
N GLN A 407 18.53 22.80 24.97
CA GLN A 407 17.21 23.04 25.55
C GLN A 407 17.02 24.56 25.66
N VAL A 408 16.31 25.15 24.71
CA VAL A 408 15.87 26.53 24.81
C VAL A 408 14.58 26.50 25.63
N ASP A 409 14.65 27.00 26.85
CA ASP A 409 13.47 27.41 27.61
C ASP A 409 12.80 28.55 26.83
N VAL A 410 11.64 28.28 26.22
CA VAL A 410 10.88 29.26 25.41
C VAL A 410 9.55 29.58 26.08
N ALA A 411 9.20 30.87 26.03
CA ALA A 411 7.93 31.51 26.37
C ALA A 411 6.66 30.70 26.00
N PRO A 412 5.50 30.98 26.61
CA PRO A 412 4.25 30.25 26.33
C PRO A 412 3.92 30.25 24.83
N VAL A 413 3.69 29.04 24.28
CA VAL A 413 3.29 28.85 22.88
C VAL A 413 1.89 29.43 22.70
N ARG A 414 1.79 30.46 21.87
CA ARG A 414 0.55 31.15 21.52
C ARG A 414 -0.22 30.43 20.42
N LEU A 415 0.50 29.86 19.45
CA LEU A 415 -0.07 29.14 18.31
C LEU A 415 0.73 27.87 18.02
N ALA A 416 0.05 26.74 17.97
CA ALA A 416 0.60 25.45 17.60
C ALA A 416 0.19 25.11 16.16
N LEU A 417 1.15 24.73 15.31
CA LEU A 417 0.94 24.46 13.89
C LEU A 417 1.45 23.06 13.58
N LEU A 418 0.62 22.23 12.97
CA LEU A 418 0.96 20.91 12.47
C LEU A 418 0.83 20.92 10.94
N ASP A 419 1.94 20.85 10.22
CA ASP A 419 1.95 20.77 8.76
C ASP A 419 2.23 19.33 8.31
N LEU A 420 1.23 18.71 7.67
CA LEU A 420 1.30 17.37 7.12
C LEU A 420 1.15 17.36 5.59
N ALA A 421 1.25 18.54 4.94
CA ALA A 421 1.12 18.67 3.49
C ALA A 421 2.46 18.46 2.76
N MET A 422 2.37 18.00 1.51
CA MET A 422 3.52 17.89 0.61
C MET A 422 3.07 18.18 -0.83
N PRO A 423 3.54 19.28 -1.46
CA PRO A 423 4.40 20.33 -0.90
C PRO A 423 3.86 20.99 0.38
N ARG A 424 4.75 21.57 1.20
CA ARG A 424 4.39 22.19 2.48
C ARG A 424 3.32 23.27 2.31
N ASP A 425 2.36 23.29 3.21
CA ASP A 425 1.33 24.33 3.26
C ASP A 425 1.82 25.56 4.03
N ILE A 426 2.73 25.37 4.99
CA ILE A 426 3.19 26.41 5.90
C ILE A 426 4.64 26.77 5.59
N ASP A 427 4.93 28.07 5.55
CA ASP A 427 6.29 28.57 5.34
C ASP A 427 7.24 28.06 6.43
N ALA A 428 8.39 27.49 6.03
CA ALA A 428 9.45 27.04 6.93
C ALA A 428 9.94 28.16 7.87
N ALA A 429 9.89 29.42 7.41
CA ALA A 429 10.30 30.58 8.19
C ALA A 429 9.56 30.72 9.52
N VAL A 430 8.35 30.13 9.62
CA VAL A 430 7.52 30.14 10.82
C VAL A 430 8.20 29.48 12.03
N HIS A 431 9.14 28.55 11.83
CA HIS A 431 9.97 27.99 12.90
C HIS A 431 10.72 29.04 13.73
N ARG A 432 10.96 30.22 13.16
CA ARG A 432 11.73 31.30 13.80
C ARG A 432 10.84 32.34 14.49
N ILE A 433 9.51 32.23 14.40
CA ILE A 433 8.59 33.19 14.99
C ILE A 433 8.41 32.89 16.49
N PRO A 434 8.77 33.82 17.41
CA PRO A 434 8.60 33.59 18.85
C PRO A 434 7.14 33.36 19.22
N GLY A 435 6.86 32.42 20.11
CA GLY A 435 5.49 32.10 20.53
C GLY A 435 4.72 31.22 19.54
N VAL A 436 5.33 30.80 18.44
CA VAL A 436 4.77 29.79 17.53
C VAL A 436 5.56 28.49 17.69
N ARG A 437 4.85 27.37 17.66
CA ARG A 437 5.47 26.06 17.52
C ARG A 437 4.94 25.40 16.25
N LEU A 438 5.83 25.19 15.29
CA LEU A 438 5.57 24.40 14.09
C LEU A 438 6.14 23.00 14.28
N VAL A 439 5.33 21.99 13.96
CA VAL A 439 5.74 20.60 13.78
C VAL A 439 5.37 20.26 12.35
N ASP A 440 6.37 20.05 11.51
CA ASP A 440 6.21 19.59 10.14
C ASP A 440 6.64 18.12 9.99
N ILE A 441 6.47 17.60 8.78
CA ILE A 441 6.89 16.23 8.41
C ILE A 441 8.37 16.00 8.75
N GLU A 442 9.26 16.97 8.50
CA GLU A 442 10.70 16.84 8.81
C GLU A 442 10.94 16.69 10.32
N SER A 443 10.29 17.53 11.13
CA SER A 443 10.36 17.48 12.60
C SER A 443 9.84 16.16 13.17
N LEU A 444 8.83 15.56 12.52
CA LEU A 444 8.29 14.25 12.90
C LEU A 444 9.27 13.12 12.57
N ALA A 445 9.89 13.16 11.38
CA ALA A 445 10.88 12.17 10.97
C ALA A 445 12.06 12.07 11.96
N GLU A 446 12.54 13.22 12.43
CA GLU A 446 13.64 13.26 13.40
C GLU A 446 13.25 12.67 14.76
N ALA A 447 11.99 12.83 15.16
CA ALA A 447 11.51 12.40 16.47
C ALA A 447 11.12 10.90 16.51
N SER A 448 10.64 10.34 15.39
CA SER A 448 10.23 8.93 15.33
C SER A 448 11.41 7.96 15.37
N ALA A 449 12.61 8.41 14.97
CA ALA A 449 13.82 7.60 14.90
C ALA A 449 14.28 7.01 16.25
N ASP A 450 13.81 7.54 17.39
CA ASP A 450 14.22 7.14 18.74
C ASP A 450 13.25 6.16 19.44
N ALA A 451 12.21 5.64 18.75
CA ALA A 451 11.20 4.77 19.36
C ALA A 451 11.66 3.28 19.52
N PRO A 452 11.46 2.65 20.69
CA PRO A 452 11.84 1.24 20.91
C PRO A 452 10.84 0.27 20.25
N MET A 453 11.16 -0.22 19.05
CA MET A 453 10.27 -1.04 18.22
C MET A 453 10.89 -2.34 17.64
N ALA A 454 12.07 -2.75 18.11
CA ALA A 454 12.87 -3.77 17.45
C ALA A 454 12.15 -5.13 17.25
N ALA A 455 11.44 -5.63 18.26
CA ALA A 455 10.83 -6.96 18.20
C ALA A 455 9.63 -7.05 17.23
N ASP A 456 8.77 -6.02 17.19
CA ASP A 456 7.63 -5.98 16.26
C ASP A 456 8.11 -5.77 14.82
N VAL A 457 9.14 -4.94 14.62
CA VAL A 457 9.78 -4.75 13.31
C VAL A 457 10.39 -6.06 12.80
N ASP A 458 11.06 -6.83 13.65
CA ASP A 458 11.63 -8.13 13.28
C ASP A 458 10.55 -9.14 12.89
N ALA A 459 9.41 -9.17 13.59
CA ALA A 459 8.27 -10.02 13.23
C ALA A 459 7.72 -9.68 11.84
N VAL A 460 7.55 -8.39 11.53
CA VAL A 460 7.09 -7.93 10.22
C VAL A 460 8.10 -8.25 9.12
N ARG A 461 9.41 -8.08 9.38
CA ARG A 461 10.46 -8.51 8.43
C ARG A 461 10.39 -10.00 8.12
N GLY A 462 10.05 -10.83 9.11
CA GLY A 462 9.78 -12.26 8.92
C GLY A 462 8.63 -12.52 7.95
N ILE A 463 7.50 -11.83 8.13
CA ILE A 463 6.33 -11.92 7.22
C ILE A 463 6.72 -11.49 5.80
N VAL A 464 7.42 -10.36 5.65
CA VAL A 464 7.87 -9.87 4.34
C VAL A 464 8.76 -10.90 3.65
N ALA A 465 9.74 -11.48 4.35
CA ALA A 465 10.65 -12.47 3.78
C ALA A 465 9.93 -13.74 3.31
N GLU A 466 8.98 -14.25 4.10
CA GLU A 466 8.12 -15.39 3.72
C GLU A 466 7.35 -15.08 2.43
N GLU A 467 6.74 -13.91 2.36
CA GLU A 467 5.86 -13.52 1.27
C GLU A 467 6.62 -13.20 -0.02
N VAL A 468 7.81 -12.62 0.07
CA VAL A 468 8.71 -12.44 -1.10
C VAL A 468 9.09 -13.80 -1.69
N ALA A 469 9.46 -14.76 -0.84
CA ALA A 469 9.80 -16.11 -1.29
C ALA A 469 8.60 -16.80 -1.97
N ALA A 470 7.40 -16.67 -1.38
CA ALA A 470 6.16 -17.20 -1.95
C ALA A 470 5.80 -16.55 -3.29
N PHE A 471 5.92 -15.22 -3.39
CA PHE A 471 5.66 -14.47 -4.62
C PHE A 471 6.63 -14.87 -5.74
N GLY A 472 7.94 -14.93 -5.45
CA GLY A 472 8.95 -15.36 -6.43
C GLY A 472 8.72 -16.80 -6.91
N ALA A 473 8.34 -17.71 -6.01
CA ALA A 473 7.98 -19.08 -6.40
C ALA A 473 6.75 -19.13 -7.33
N ALA A 474 5.72 -18.33 -7.04
CA ALA A 474 4.53 -18.22 -7.88
C ALA A 474 4.87 -17.65 -9.28
N GLN A 475 5.73 -16.63 -9.35
CA GLN A 475 6.16 -16.02 -10.61
C GLN A 475 6.94 -17.00 -11.48
N ARG A 476 7.88 -17.76 -10.90
CA ARG A 476 8.61 -18.81 -11.62
C ARG A 476 7.69 -19.90 -12.17
N ALA A 477 6.70 -20.32 -11.37
CA ALA A 477 5.70 -21.29 -11.82
C ALA A 477 4.81 -20.76 -12.96
N ALA A 478 4.46 -19.47 -12.92
CA ALA A 478 3.71 -18.81 -14.00
C ALA A 478 4.53 -18.76 -15.30
N HIS A 479 5.83 -18.45 -15.22
CA HIS A 479 6.72 -18.37 -16.39
C HIS A 479 6.91 -19.72 -17.11
N ILE A 480 6.79 -20.84 -16.39
CA ILE A 480 6.92 -22.18 -16.96
C ILE A 480 5.63 -22.72 -17.59
N THR A 481 4.48 -22.18 -17.19
CA THR A 481 3.17 -22.68 -17.65
C THR A 481 2.99 -22.64 -19.18
N PRO A 482 3.36 -21.56 -19.90
CA PRO A 482 3.27 -21.55 -21.37
C PRO A 482 4.14 -22.61 -22.05
N THR A 483 5.33 -22.88 -21.50
CA THR A 483 6.24 -23.91 -22.03
C THR A 483 5.63 -25.31 -21.88
N VAL A 484 4.99 -25.57 -20.74
CA VAL A 484 4.24 -26.81 -20.48
C VAL A 484 3.07 -26.98 -21.46
N VAL A 485 2.32 -25.91 -21.72
CA VAL A 485 1.18 -25.96 -22.64
C VAL A 485 1.65 -26.20 -24.07
N ALA A 486 2.72 -25.54 -24.52
CA ALA A 486 3.33 -25.77 -25.83
C ALA A 486 3.81 -27.22 -25.99
N LEU A 487 4.45 -27.80 -24.97
CA LEU A 487 4.85 -29.22 -24.96
C LEU A 487 3.66 -30.16 -25.17
N ARG A 488 2.53 -29.89 -24.50
CA ARG A 488 1.31 -30.71 -24.65
C ARG A 488 0.67 -30.54 -26.03
N ALA A 489 0.71 -29.33 -26.60
CA ALA A 489 0.22 -29.07 -27.94
C ALA A 489 1.03 -29.84 -28.99
N MET A 490 2.36 -29.77 -28.92
CA MET A 490 3.27 -30.55 -29.77
C MET A 490 2.96 -32.06 -29.69
N ALA A 491 2.79 -32.59 -28.48
CA ALA A 491 2.48 -34.00 -28.31
C ALA A 491 1.10 -34.39 -28.89
N ALA A 492 0.11 -33.50 -28.79
CA ALA A 492 -1.20 -33.72 -29.40
C ALA A 492 -1.12 -33.74 -30.93
N GLU A 493 -0.28 -32.91 -31.54
CA GLU A 493 -0.02 -32.94 -32.99
C GLU A 493 0.64 -34.24 -33.43
N VAL A 494 1.66 -34.71 -32.70
CA VAL A 494 2.30 -36.02 -32.98
C VAL A 494 1.28 -37.15 -32.89
N VAL A 495 0.41 -37.15 -31.88
CA VAL A 495 -0.68 -38.13 -31.77
C VAL A 495 -1.63 -38.05 -32.96
N ALA A 496 -2.02 -36.85 -33.38
CA ALA A 496 -2.92 -36.65 -34.52
C ALA A 496 -2.31 -37.17 -35.83
N MET A 497 -1.02 -36.89 -36.06
CA MET A 497 -0.28 -37.39 -37.23
C MET A 497 -0.20 -38.92 -37.25
N GLU A 498 0.07 -39.54 -36.10
CA GLU A 498 0.17 -41.00 -36.00
C GLU A 498 -1.19 -41.70 -36.17
N VAL A 499 -2.26 -41.12 -35.64
CA VAL A 499 -3.63 -41.61 -35.87
C VAL A 499 -4.00 -41.51 -37.34
N ALA A 500 -3.72 -40.38 -38.01
CA ALA A 500 -3.97 -40.23 -39.44
C ALA A 500 -3.15 -41.23 -40.29
N ARG A 501 -1.91 -41.51 -39.88
CA ARG A 501 -1.06 -42.53 -40.53
C ARG A 501 -1.63 -43.94 -40.35
N LEU A 502 -2.17 -44.25 -39.16
CA LEU A 502 -2.85 -45.51 -38.89
C LEU A 502 -4.08 -45.66 -39.80
N ASP A 503 -4.87 -44.59 -39.94
CA ASP A 503 -6.08 -44.57 -40.78
C ASP A 503 -5.76 -44.89 -42.24
N GLY A 504 -4.66 -44.35 -42.78
CA GLY A 504 -4.23 -44.66 -44.15
C GLY A 504 -3.67 -46.07 -44.35
N ARG A 505 -3.11 -46.69 -43.29
CA ARG A 505 -2.48 -48.03 -43.37
C ARG A 505 -3.44 -49.17 -43.06
N LEU A 506 -4.47 -48.92 -42.26
CA LEU A 506 -5.46 -49.90 -41.82
C LEU A 506 -6.87 -49.37 -42.12
N PRO A 507 -7.25 -49.27 -43.41
CA PRO A 507 -8.57 -48.77 -43.81
C PRO A 507 -9.71 -49.67 -43.33
N ASP A 508 -9.43 -50.95 -43.12
CA ASP A 508 -10.43 -51.98 -42.76
C ASP A 508 -10.83 -51.97 -41.27
N LEU A 509 -10.22 -51.12 -40.44
CA LEU A 509 -10.60 -50.98 -39.02
C LEU A 509 -12.00 -50.37 -38.89
N ASP A 510 -12.85 -50.98 -38.07
CA ASP A 510 -14.14 -50.40 -37.74
C ASP A 510 -13.99 -49.13 -36.87
N GLU A 511 -15.02 -48.28 -36.84
CA GLU A 511 -14.97 -46.99 -36.14
C GLU A 511 -14.73 -47.15 -34.63
N ARG A 512 -15.22 -48.24 -34.04
CA ARG A 512 -15.07 -48.52 -32.60
C ARG A 512 -13.63 -48.92 -32.26
N GLN A 513 -13.02 -49.74 -33.10
CA GLN A 513 -11.63 -50.16 -32.98
C GLN A 513 -10.70 -48.95 -33.19
N ARG A 514 -10.98 -48.10 -34.18
CA ARG A 514 -10.23 -46.86 -34.45
C ARG A 514 -10.26 -45.91 -33.25
N ALA A 515 -11.44 -45.73 -32.65
CA ALA A 515 -11.60 -44.93 -31.44
C ALA A 515 -10.80 -45.51 -30.24
N GLU A 516 -10.83 -46.82 -30.02
CA GLU A 516 -10.12 -47.46 -28.91
C GLU A 516 -8.59 -47.35 -29.08
N VAL A 517 -8.07 -47.52 -30.31
CA VAL A 517 -6.65 -47.33 -30.60
C VAL A 517 -6.24 -45.87 -30.37
N THR A 518 -7.02 -44.92 -30.88
CA THR A 518 -6.79 -43.48 -30.69
C THR A 518 -6.77 -43.11 -29.19
N GLN A 519 -7.73 -43.62 -28.42
CA GLN A 519 -7.81 -43.36 -26.98
C GLN A 519 -6.65 -44.01 -26.22
N THR A 520 -6.17 -45.16 -26.68
CA THR A 520 -4.99 -45.83 -26.09
C THR A 520 -3.72 -45.02 -26.33
N VAL A 521 -3.50 -44.52 -27.55
CA VAL A 521 -2.35 -43.66 -27.88
C VAL A 521 -2.38 -42.38 -27.04
N ARG A 522 -3.54 -41.69 -26.97
CA ARG A 522 -3.71 -40.49 -26.13
C ARG A 522 -3.40 -40.78 -24.66
N ARG A 523 -3.95 -41.86 -24.09
CA ARG A 523 -3.69 -42.25 -22.69
C ARG A 523 -2.21 -42.53 -22.40
N VAL A 524 -1.48 -43.11 -23.35
CA VAL A 524 -0.04 -43.35 -23.20
C VAL A 524 0.71 -42.02 -23.17
N VAL A 525 0.45 -41.13 -24.12
CA VAL A 525 1.10 -39.81 -24.19
C VAL A 525 0.78 -38.97 -22.95
N ASP A 526 -0.48 -38.93 -22.52
CA ASP A 526 -0.89 -38.20 -21.32
C ASP A 526 -0.16 -38.71 -20.07
N LYS A 527 -0.01 -40.03 -19.92
CA LYS A 527 0.74 -40.64 -18.82
C LYS A 527 2.23 -40.30 -18.87
N LEU A 528 2.83 -40.29 -20.06
CA LEU A 528 4.25 -39.94 -20.25
C LEU A 528 4.53 -38.48 -19.93
N LEU A 529 3.60 -37.57 -20.26
CA LEU A 529 3.78 -36.13 -20.03
C LEU A 529 3.35 -35.66 -18.64
N HIS A 530 2.47 -36.41 -17.95
CA HIS A 530 1.96 -36.00 -16.63
C HIS A 530 3.09 -35.79 -15.61
N ALA A 531 3.94 -36.80 -15.38
CA ALA A 531 4.99 -36.72 -14.36
C ALA A 531 6.07 -35.67 -14.66
N PRO A 532 6.64 -35.57 -15.88
CA PRO A 532 7.60 -34.51 -16.21
C PRO A 532 7.00 -33.11 -16.07
N THR A 533 5.75 -32.91 -16.54
CA THR A 533 5.07 -31.61 -16.43
C THR A 533 4.92 -31.15 -14.98
N VAL A 534 4.47 -32.07 -14.10
CA VAL A 534 4.29 -31.78 -12.67
C VAL A 534 5.64 -31.53 -12.01
N ARG A 535 6.67 -32.32 -12.34
CA ARG A 535 7.99 -32.19 -11.73
C ARG A 535 8.68 -30.88 -12.12
N VAL A 536 8.54 -30.44 -13.36
CA VAL A 536 9.07 -29.13 -13.81
C VAL A 536 8.39 -28.00 -13.05
N LYS A 537 7.07 -28.03 -12.86
CA LYS A 537 6.37 -27.01 -12.05
C LYS A 537 6.83 -27.00 -10.58
N GLN A 538 7.18 -28.16 -10.01
CA GLN A 538 7.71 -28.23 -8.64
C GLN A 538 9.13 -27.66 -8.55
N LEU A 539 10.00 -28.08 -9.47
CA LEU A 539 11.40 -27.64 -9.53
C LEU A 539 11.53 -26.15 -9.88
N ALA A 540 10.57 -25.60 -10.64
CA ALA A 540 10.42 -24.17 -10.89
C ALA A 540 10.30 -23.33 -9.61
N SER A 541 9.58 -23.87 -8.63
CA SER A 541 9.28 -23.18 -7.39
C SER A 541 10.47 -23.12 -6.44
N GLU A 542 11.48 -23.98 -6.64
CA GLU A 542 12.71 -24.03 -5.86
C GLU A 542 13.75 -22.97 -6.31
N PRO A 543 14.61 -22.46 -5.41
CA PRO A 543 15.71 -21.57 -5.78
C PRO A 543 16.65 -22.22 -6.80
N GLY A 544 16.92 -21.54 -7.92
CA GLY A 544 17.73 -22.09 -9.03
C GLY A 544 16.93 -22.74 -10.15
N GLY A 545 15.59 -22.81 -10.05
CA GLY A 545 14.71 -23.44 -11.04
C GLY A 545 14.53 -22.69 -12.39
N ALA A 546 15.17 -21.53 -12.57
CA ALA A 546 14.98 -20.68 -13.76
C ALA A 546 15.38 -21.38 -15.08
N GLY A 547 16.37 -22.28 -15.04
CA GLY A 547 16.85 -23.00 -16.22
C GLY A 547 15.93 -24.11 -16.73
N TYR A 548 14.92 -24.54 -15.97
CA TYR A 548 14.08 -25.67 -16.39
C TYR A 548 13.16 -25.35 -17.56
N ALA A 549 12.71 -24.09 -17.69
CA ALA A 549 11.92 -23.66 -18.84
C ALA A 549 12.76 -23.73 -20.13
N GLU A 550 14.00 -23.26 -20.06
CA GLU A 550 14.94 -23.26 -21.18
C GLU A 550 15.35 -24.67 -21.56
N ALA A 551 15.68 -25.51 -20.56
CA ALA A 551 15.97 -26.92 -20.77
C ALA A 551 14.80 -27.65 -21.45
N LEU A 552 13.54 -27.36 -21.09
CA LEU A 552 12.39 -27.96 -21.78
C LEU A 552 12.26 -27.49 -23.24
N ARG A 553 12.51 -26.21 -23.52
CA ARG A 553 12.48 -25.69 -24.90
C ARG A 553 13.55 -26.36 -25.74
N GLU A 554 14.75 -26.53 -25.20
CA GLU A 554 15.87 -27.17 -25.90
C GLU A 554 15.67 -28.68 -26.07
N LEU A 555 15.27 -29.40 -25.01
CA LEU A 555 15.09 -30.86 -25.03
C LEU A 555 13.97 -31.32 -25.97
N PHE A 556 12.94 -30.48 -26.17
CA PHE A 556 11.77 -30.82 -26.99
C PHE A 556 11.65 -29.96 -28.26
N ASP A 557 12.64 -29.13 -28.57
CA ASP A 557 12.66 -28.23 -29.74
C ASP A 557 11.34 -27.46 -29.90
N LEU A 558 10.86 -26.87 -28.80
CA LEU A 558 9.57 -26.19 -28.76
C LEU A 558 9.63 -24.88 -29.53
N ASP A 559 8.76 -24.70 -30.53
CA ASP A 559 8.67 -23.47 -31.32
C ASP A 559 8.44 -22.23 -30.43
N PRO A 560 9.34 -21.24 -30.45
CA PRO A 560 9.19 -19.99 -29.69
C PRO A 560 7.90 -19.24 -30.01
N GLN A 561 7.38 -19.33 -31.25
CA GLN A 561 6.13 -18.65 -31.61
C GLN A 561 4.91 -19.32 -30.99
N THR A 562 4.92 -20.64 -30.87
CA THR A 562 3.88 -21.41 -30.17
C THR A 562 3.87 -21.10 -28.67
N VAL A 563 5.03 -20.95 -28.03
CA VAL A 563 5.10 -20.54 -26.62
C VAL A 563 4.60 -19.10 -26.44
N ALA A 564 4.97 -18.19 -27.35
CA ALA A 564 4.54 -16.80 -27.31
C ALA A 564 3.03 -16.64 -27.56
N SER A 565 2.44 -17.45 -28.45
CA SER A 565 1.00 -17.41 -28.72
C SER A 565 0.17 -17.88 -27.53
N VAL A 566 0.60 -18.94 -26.84
CA VAL A 566 -0.01 -19.40 -25.59
C VAL A 566 0.09 -18.34 -24.50
N SER A 567 1.26 -17.71 -24.37
CA SER A 567 1.48 -16.65 -23.37
C SER A 567 0.54 -15.45 -23.60
N ARG A 568 0.30 -15.07 -24.86
CA ARG A 568 -0.67 -14.02 -25.23
C ARG A 568 -2.13 -14.46 -25.02
N ALA A 569 -2.47 -15.71 -25.29
CA ALA A 569 -3.82 -16.24 -25.09
C ALA A 569 -4.19 -16.32 -23.60
N ASP A 570 -3.25 -16.73 -22.75
CA ASP A 570 -3.41 -16.69 -21.29
C ASP A 570 -3.57 -15.24 -20.79
N ALA A 571 -2.81 -14.28 -21.36
CA ALA A 571 -2.93 -12.86 -21.04
C ALA A 571 -4.32 -12.30 -21.37
N ALA A 572 -4.87 -12.61 -22.55
CA ALA A 572 -6.18 -12.15 -23.00
C ALA A 572 -7.36 -12.82 -22.26
N GLY A 573 -7.24 -14.10 -21.92
CA GLY A 573 -8.30 -14.86 -21.23
C GLY A 573 -8.53 -14.43 -19.78
N GLN A 574 -7.50 -13.90 -19.10
CA GLN A 574 -7.61 -13.42 -17.73
C GLN A 574 -8.00 -11.93 -17.65
N ALA A 575 -7.63 -11.10 -18.62
CA ALA A 575 -8.11 -9.72 -18.71
C ALA A 575 -9.65 -9.64 -18.76
N GLY A 576 -10.29 -10.54 -19.53
CA GLY A 576 -11.75 -10.66 -19.57
C GLY A 576 -12.41 -11.16 -18.28
N GLN A 577 -11.64 -11.82 -17.40
CA GLN A 577 -12.13 -12.32 -16.11
C GLN A 577 -12.00 -11.26 -14.99
N VAL A 578 -11.00 -10.38 -15.08
CA VAL A 578 -10.84 -9.21 -14.20
C VAL A 578 -11.94 -8.17 -14.49
N ASP A 579 -12.30 -7.94 -15.75
CA ASP A 579 -13.44 -7.08 -16.12
C ASP A 579 -14.78 -7.60 -15.57
N GLN A 580 -14.98 -8.93 -15.56
CA GLN A 580 -16.19 -9.54 -15.00
C GLN A 580 -16.22 -9.49 -13.46
N ALA A 581 -15.08 -9.63 -12.79
CA ALA A 581 -14.98 -9.47 -11.35
C ALA A 581 -15.18 -8.00 -10.90
N GLY A 582 -14.70 -7.04 -11.71
CA GLY A 582 -14.95 -5.61 -11.52
C GLY A 582 -16.42 -5.22 -11.70
N GLN A 583 -17.12 -5.81 -12.67
CA GLN A 583 -18.56 -5.58 -12.88
C GLN A 583 -19.44 -6.27 -11.82
N ALA A 584 -19.04 -7.45 -11.33
CA ALA A 584 -19.77 -8.14 -10.25
C ALA A 584 -19.70 -7.37 -8.92
N GLY A 585 -18.58 -6.69 -8.63
CA GLY A 585 -18.45 -5.81 -7.46
C GLY A 585 -19.25 -4.51 -7.57
N GLN A 586 -19.61 -4.07 -8.78
CA GLN A 586 -20.40 -2.86 -9.02
C GLN A 586 -21.92 -3.15 -8.97
N ALA A 587 -22.34 -4.35 -9.39
CA ALA A 587 -23.74 -4.78 -9.33
C ALA A 587 -24.25 -4.95 -7.88
N ASP A 588 -23.39 -5.40 -6.95
CA ASP A 588 -23.76 -5.62 -5.54
C ASP A 588 -23.86 -4.30 -4.72
N THR A 589 -23.37 -3.19 -5.28
CA THR A 589 -23.55 -1.83 -4.74
C THR A 589 -24.70 -1.05 -5.38
N ALA A 590 -25.21 -1.49 -6.53
CA ALA A 590 -26.34 -0.82 -7.19
C ALA A 590 -27.71 -1.28 -6.65
N ASP A 591 -27.81 -2.53 -6.15
CA ASP A 591 -29.09 -3.11 -5.71
C ASP A 591 -29.50 -2.73 -4.27
N LYS A 592 -28.75 -1.86 -3.59
CA LYS A 592 -29.10 -1.33 -2.25
C LYS A 592 -29.60 0.11 -2.23
N ASN A 593 -29.64 0.80 -3.37
CA ASN A 593 -30.04 2.21 -3.44
C ASN A 593 -31.42 2.48 -4.07
N ASP A 594 -32.19 1.47 -4.46
CA ASP A 594 -33.44 1.67 -5.21
C ASP A 594 -34.75 1.32 -4.47
N ASP A 595 -34.71 1.03 -3.16
CA ASP A 595 -35.93 0.70 -2.38
C ASP A 595 -36.30 1.73 -1.28
N SER A 596 -36.11 3.03 -1.52
CA SER A 596 -36.62 4.08 -0.61
C SER A 596 -37.46 5.18 -1.30
N GLY A 597 -37.95 4.93 -2.51
CA GLY A 597 -38.62 5.94 -3.34
C GLY A 597 -40.05 5.62 -3.76
N ARG A 598 -40.91 5.04 -2.91
CA ARG A 598 -42.36 4.96 -3.21
C ARG A 598 -43.26 4.73 -1.98
N ALA A 599 -43.60 5.79 -1.26
CA ALA A 599 -44.94 5.96 -0.66
C ALA A 599 -45.16 7.41 -0.20
N SER A 600 -46.12 8.06 -0.88
CA SER A 600 -46.83 9.32 -0.54
C SER A 600 -46.12 10.65 -0.76
#